data_AF-A0A6J6NJA1-F1
#
_entry.id   AF-A0A6J6NJA1-F1
#
_cell.length_a   1.000
_cell.length_b   1.000
_cell.length_c   1.000
_cell.angle_alpha   90.00
_cell.angle_beta   90.00
_cell.angle_gamma   90.00
#
_symmetry.space_group_name_H-M   'P 1'
#
loop_
_entity.id
_entity.type
_entity.pdbx_description
1 polymer ?
#
loop_
_entity_poly.entity_id
_entity_poly.type
_entity_poly.pdbx_seq_one_letter_code
_entity_poly.pdbx_strand_id
1 'polypeptide(L)' 'MLAQQPVTRTAIEAHLRSHDSCVEPGWSVCMHVDGIEVTTSSIIAELPVGAPPTALMLLGSPCENGYVRYTF' A
#
# COMPACT_ATOMS: atom_id res chain seq x y z
N MET A 1 4.89 -9.38 7.32
CA MET A 1 4.02 -10.35 6.63
C MET A 1 2.57 -10.08 7.05
N LEU A 2 1.65 -9.83 6.12
CA LEU A 2 0.24 -9.53 6.44
C LEU A 2 -0.58 -10.74 6.94
N ALA A 3 -0.03 -11.95 6.82
CA ALA A 3 -0.68 -13.18 7.30
C ALA A 3 -0.70 -13.32 8.83
N GLN A 4 0.01 -12.46 9.57
CA GLN A 4 0.04 -12.46 11.02
C GLN A 4 -0.93 -11.42 11.57
N GLN A 5 -1.73 -11.81 12.56
CA GLN A 5 -2.59 -10.88 13.31
C GLN A 5 -1.84 -10.33 14.54
N PRO A 6 -2.08 -9.06 14.92
CA PRO A 6 -2.97 -8.10 14.27
C PRO A 6 -2.35 -7.49 12.99
N VAL A 7 -3.18 -7.30 11.97
CA VAL A 7 -2.78 -6.50 10.81
C VAL A 7 -2.84 -5.03 11.19
N THR A 8 -1.71 -4.34 11.07
CA THR A 8 -1.62 -2.90 11.39
C THR A 8 -1.48 -2.08 10.10
N ARG A 9 -1.91 -0.82 10.15
CA ARG A 9 -1.70 0.14 9.05
C ARG A 9 -0.23 0.21 8.61
N THR A 10 0.69 0.26 9.57
CA THR A 10 2.13 0.30 9.28
C THR A 10 2.61 -0.98 8.58
N ALA A 11 2.07 -2.15 8.94
CA ALA A 11 2.39 -3.40 8.25
C ALA A 11 1.84 -3.44 6.82
N ILE A 12 0.65 -2.88 6.59
CA ILE A 12 0.08 -2.71 5.24
C ILE A 12 0.97 -1.77 4.42
N GLU A 13 1.30 -0.59 4.95
CA GLU A 13 2.17 0.37 4.27
C GLU A 13 3.53 -0.25 3.91
N ALA A 14 4.17 -0.95 4.85
CA ALA A 14 5.44 -1.63 4.59
C ALA A 14 5.32 -2.71 3.49
N HIS A 15 4.22 -3.45 3.48
CA HIS A 15 3.97 -4.47 2.47
C HIS A 15 3.74 -3.85 1.09
N LEU A 16 2.96 -2.77 1.00
CA LEU A 16 2.71 -2.04 -0.24
C LEU A 16 3.97 -1.39 -0.81
N ARG A 17 4.97 -1.08 0.02
CA ARG A 17 6.28 -0.53 -0.40
C ARG A 17 7.29 -1.60 -0.81
N SER A 18 7.02 -2.88 -0.53
CA SER A 18 8.03 -3.94 -0.68
C SER A 18 8.07 -4.50 -2.10
N HIS A 19 9.29 -4.61 -2.65
CA HIS A 19 9.59 -5.34 -3.88
C HIS A 19 9.82 -6.85 -3.65
N ASP A 20 9.84 -7.29 -2.38
CA ASP A 20 10.02 -8.69 -2.00
C ASP A 20 8.68 -9.35 -1.66
N SER A 21 7.56 -8.63 -1.86
CA SER A 21 6.21 -9.11 -1.55
C SER A 21 5.66 -10.11 -2.58
N CYS A 22 6.44 -10.44 -3.61
CA CYS A 22 6.00 -11.22 -4.75
C CYS A 22 5.76 -12.70 -4.39
N VAL A 23 4.64 -13.24 -4.86
CA VAL A 23 4.42 -14.71 -4.89
C VAL A 23 5.19 -15.35 -6.05
N GLU A 24 5.42 -14.59 -7.13
CA GLU A 24 6.25 -14.97 -8.28
C GLU A 24 7.28 -13.87 -8.62
N PRO A 25 8.48 -14.21 -9.12
CA PRO A 25 9.48 -13.20 -9.49
C PRO A 25 8.92 -12.17 -10.47
N GLY A 26 9.02 -10.88 -10.13
CA GLY A 26 8.62 -9.76 -10.98
C GLY A 26 7.22 -9.18 -10.71
N TRP A 27 6.41 -9.78 -9.83
CA TRP A 27 5.07 -9.28 -9.49
C TRP A 27 4.95 -8.97 -7.99
N SER A 28 5.57 -7.87 -7.55
CA SER A 28 5.32 -7.26 -6.23
C SER A 28 4.10 -6.33 -6.29
N VAL A 29 3.49 -6.06 -5.14
CA VAL A 29 2.34 -5.13 -5.06
C VAL A 29 2.74 -3.70 -5.48
N CYS A 30 3.94 -3.27 -5.09
CA CYS A 30 4.59 -2.13 -5.74
C CYS A 30 5.12 -2.64 -7.09
N MET A 31 4.31 -2.53 -8.13
CA MET A 31 4.72 -2.86 -9.49
C MET A 31 5.72 -1.78 -9.90
N HIS A 32 7.00 -2.16 -9.97
CA HIS A 32 8.07 -1.29 -10.41
C HIS A 32 8.96 -2.10 -11.36
N VAL A 33 8.43 -2.35 -12.55
CA VAL A 33 9.15 -3.06 -13.61
C VAL A 33 9.44 -2.06 -14.72
N ASP A 34 10.71 -1.65 -14.81
CA ASP A 34 11.17 -0.62 -15.74
C ASP A 34 10.70 -0.89 -17.17
N GLY A 35 9.99 0.09 -17.74
CA GLY A 35 9.49 0.05 -19.12
C GLY A 35 8.29 -0.87 -19.35
N ILE A 36 7.77 -1.54 -18.32
CA ILE A 36 6.63 -2.47 -18.43
C ILE A 36 5.44 -1.94 -17.65
N GLU A 37 5.55 -1.87 -16.32
CA GLU A 37 4.45 -1.52 -15.44
C GLU A 37 4.95 -0.75 -14.22
N VAL A 38 4.18 0.26 -13.83
CA VAL A 38 4.45 1.09 -12.65
C VAL A 38 3.18 1.34 -11.86
N THR A 39 3.24 1.23 -10.54
CA THR A 39 2.15 1.64 -9.66
C THR A 39 1.97 3.16 -9.75
N THR A 40 0.84 3.61 -10.30
CA THR A 40 0.55 5.05 -10.49
C THR A 40 -0.15 5.70 -9.30
N SER A 41 -0.71 4.89 -8.39
CA SER A 41 -1.30 5.36 -7.14
C SER A 41 -1.44 4.22 -6.14
N SER A 42 -1.57 4.56 -4.86
CA SER A 42 -1.84 3.58 -3.80
C SER A 42 -2.75 4.17 -2.73
N ILE A 43 -3.64 3.33 -2.18
CA ILE A 43 -4.64 3.73 -1.18
C ILE A 43 -4.67 2.70 -0.05
N ILE A 44 -4.73 3.19 1.19
CA ILE A 44 -5.08 2.40 2.39
C ILE A 44 -6.36 3.01 2.96
N ALA A 45 -7.45 2.25 2.97
CA ALA A 45 -8.72 2.66 3.56
C ALA A 45 -8.88 2.04 4.96
N GLU A 46 -9.15 2.88 5.96
CA GLU A 46 -9.46 2.45 7.33
C GLU A 46 -10.96 2.64 7.57
N LEU A 47 -11.68 1.54 7.83
CA LEU A 47 -13.14 1.49 8.00
C LEU A 47 -13.52 1.04 9.42
N PRO A 48 -13.31 1.89 10.45
CA PRO A 48 -13.59 1.52 11.83
C PRO A 48 -15.11 1.39 12.09
N VAL A 49 -15.49 0.47 12.98
CA VAL A 49 -16.87 0.39 13.48
C VAL A 49 -17.12 1.58 14.42
N GLY A 50 -18.14 2.39 14.13
CA GLY A 50 -18.58 3.49 15.00
C GLY A 50 -17.77 4.79 14.88
N ALA A 51 -16.87 4.90 13.90
CA ALA A 51 -16.14 6.13 13.60
C ALA A 51 -16.13 6.41 12.08
N PRO A 52 -15.92 7.66 11.64
CA PRO A 52 -15.84 7.98 10.22
C PRO A 52 -14.70 7.24 9.50
N PRO A 53 -14.90 6.85 8.23
CA PRO A 53 -13.84 6.32 7.39
C PRO A 53 -12.68 7.30 7.23
N THR A 54 -11.47 6.76 7.08
CA THR A 54 -10.31 7.56 6.64
C THR A 54 -9.58 6.84 5.51
N ALA A 55 -8.88 7.62 4.69
CA ALA A 55 -8.02 7.07 3.64
C ALA A 55 -6.63 7.67 3.74
N LEU A 56 -5.61 6.86 3.49
CA LEU A 56 -4.28 7.31 3.14
C LEU A 56 -4.09 7.10 1.65
N MET A 57 -3.74 8.13 0.90
CA MET A 57 -3.57 8.06 -0.56
C MET A 57 -2.23 8.65 -0.99
N LEU A 58 -1.66 8.11 -2.06
CA LEU A 58 -0.52 8.71 -2.77
C LEU A 58 -0.68 8.56 -4.27
N LEU A 59 -0.04 9.48 -5.00
CA LEU A 59 0.21 9.38 -6.44
C LEU A 59 1.66 8.91 -6.65
N GLY A 60 1.87 8.09 -7.67
CA GLY A 60 3.14 7.43 -7.95
C GLY A 60 3.36 6.13 -7.16
N SER A 61 4.57 5.59 -7.26
CA SER A 61 4.93 4.33 -6.61
C SER A 61 5.05 4.50 -5.10
N PRO A 62 4.46 3.61 -4.29
CA PRO A 62 4.53 3.70 -2.83
C PRO A 62 5.97 3.58 -2.29
N CYS A 63 6.89 2.88 -2.97
CA CYS A 63 8.29 2.79 -2.52
C CYS A 63 9.04 4.14 -2.54
N GLU A 64 8.57 5.11 -3.33
CA GLU A 64 9.22 6.41 -3.52
C GLU A 64 8.41 7.59 -2.96
N ASN A 65 7.11 7.40 -2.72
CA ASN A 65 6.18 8.48 -2.39
C ASN A 65 5.60 8.34 -0.97
N GLY A 66 5.13 9.47 -0.43
CA GLY A 66 4.50 9.55 0.88
C GLY A 66 2.97 9.52 0.80
N TYR A 67 2.33 8.86 1.75
CA TYR A 67 0.86 8.88 1.88
C TYR A 67 0.36 10.18 2.52
N VAL A 68 -0.76 10.70 2.00
CA VAL A 68 -1.53 11.82 2.55
C VAL A 68 -2.84 11.29 3.13
N ARG A 69 -3.22 11.75 4.33
CA ARG A 69 -4.44 11.33 5.03
C ARG A 69 -5.64 12.21 4.67
N TYR A 70 -6.77 11.58 4.40
CA TYR A 70 -8.07 12.18 4.12
C TYR A 70 -9.12 11.64 5.10
N THR A 71 -10.03 12.51 5.50
CA THR A 71 -11.18 12.20 6.37
C THR A 71 -12.46 12.56 5.62
N PHE A 72 -13.50 11.73 5.73
CA PHE A 72 -14.79 11.91 5.07
C PHE A 72 -15.91 12.23 6.06
#